data_AF-A0A7R9VK49-F1
#
_entry.id   AF-A0A7R9VK49-F1
#
_cell.length_a   1.000
_cell.length_b   1.000
_cell.length_c   1.000
_cell.angle_alpha   90.00
_cell.angle_beta   90.00
_cell.angle_gamma   90.00
#
_symmetry.space_group_name_H-M   'P 1'
#
loop_
_entity.id
_entity.type
_entity.pdbx_description
1 polymer ?
#
loop_
_entity_poly.entity_id
_entity_poly.type
_entity_poly.pdbx_seq_one_letter_code
_entity_poly.pdbx_strand_id
1 'polypeptide(L)'
;MHDTDTVIREADAKFAAKDLEGARMVYQSALLDWVDDAREGSGGDAPDLLRDKITTLWIAYANLNKRAKMFKSATEAYEAATSCPIAGPMGSLWLEYARFQEERGRHRTAQNVYLRALVGNENDPAAVKDEASKKILWNEFLRMMRGQTKNPSLTLQELRDAVEKEHVAMMKSKPLEADDAAVTAEAGKEEANVAIAGSDKSLCSGEAPPS
;
A
#
# COMPACT_ATOMS: atom_id res chain seq x y z
N MET A 1 10.88 18.34 -14.22
CA MET A 1 12.02 18.16 -13.29
C MET A 1 11.45 17.88 -11.92
N HIS A 2 11.50 16.62 -11.47
CA HIS A 2 10.91 16.18 -10.21
C HIS A 2 11.66 16.82 -9.03
N ASP A 3 11.07 17.83 -8.39
CA ASP A 3 11.65 18.55 -7.26
C ASP A 3 10.75 18.44 -6.03
N THR A 4 11.16 17.61 -5.08
CA THR A 4 10.38 17.30 -3.87
C THR A 4 10.22 18.51 -2.97
N ASP A 5 11.22 19.38 -2.89
CA ASP A 5 11.19 20.55 -2.00
C ASP A 5 10.14 21.56 -2.46
N THR A 6 10.00 21.73 -3.78
CA THR A 6 8.96 22.58 -4.35
C THR A 6 7.56 22.07 -3.99
N VAL A 7 7.29 20.77 -4.17
CA VAL A 7 5.97 20.19 -3.86
C VAL A 7 5.66 20.28 -2.36
N ILE A 8 6.63 19.96 -1.50
CA ILE A 8 6.45 20.04 -0.04
C ILE A 8 6.17 21.48 0.38
N ARG A 9 6.96 22.44 -0.09
CA ARG A 9 6.80 23.85 0.26
C ARG A 9 5.44 24.40 -0.18
N GLU A 10 4.98 24.04 -1.36
CA GLU A 10 3.65 24.45 -1.85
C GLU A 10 2.52 23.85 -1.00
N ALA A 11 2.60 22.55 -0.70
CA ALA A 11 1.62 21.89 0.17
C ALA A 11 1.62 22.49 1.59
N ASP A 12 2.79 22.82 2.14
CA ASP A 12 2.92 23.46 3.45
C ASP A 12 2.32 24.88 3.44
N ALA A 13 2.50 25.65 2.36
CA ALA A 13 1.88 26.96 2.22
C ALA A 13 0.35 26.85 2.22
N LYS A 14 -0.21 25.86 1.52
CA LYS A 14 -1.65 25.56 1.52
C LYS A 14 -2.14 25.14 2.91
N PHE A 15 -1.42 24.24 3.58
CA PHE A 15 -1.76 23.79 4.92
C PHE A 15 -1.72 24.93 5.95
N ALA A 16 -0.71 25.80 5.88
CA ALA A 16 -0.61 27.00 6.71
C ALA A 16 -1.78 27.98 6.48
N ALA A 17 -2.29 28.05 5.25
CA ALA A 17 -3.49 28.80 4.90
C ALA A 17 -4.81 28.12 5.33
N LYS A 18 -4.74 27.02 6.11
CA LYS A 18 -5.87 26.16 6.50
C LYS A 18 -6.59 25.50 5.33
N ASP A 19 -5.95 25.45 4.16
CA ASP A 19 -6.42 24.74 2.98
C ASP A 19 -5.82 23.33 2.95
N LEU A 20 -6.35 22.45 3.81
CA LEU A 20 -5.89 21.07 3.89
C LEU A 20 -6.14 20.31 2.59
N GLU A 21 -7.29 20.52 1.96
CA GLU A 21 -7.61 19.81 0.72
C GLU A 21 -6.67 20.26 -0.42
N GLY A 22 -6.40 21.56 -0.55
CA GLY A 22 -5.39 22.07 -1.46
C GLY A 22 -4.01 21.49 -1.19
N ALA A 23 -3.60 21.38 0.08
CA ALA A 23 -2.33 20.75 0.44
C ALA A 23 -2.26 19.26 0.02
N ARG A 24 -3.37 18.52 0.16
CA ARG A 24 -3.45 17.11 -0.25
C ARG A 24 -3.41 16.97 -1.77
N MET A 25 -4.13 17.82 -2.50
CA MET A 25 -4.13 17.83 -3.97
C MET A 25 -2.72 18.05 -4.53
N VAL A 26 -1.94 18.97 -3.96
CA VAL A 26 -0.55 19.22 -4.39
C VAL A 26 0.28 17.93 -4.33
N TYR A 27 0.20 17.17 -3.24
CA TYR A 27 0.88 15.88 -3.13
C TYR A 27 0.33 14.83 -4.09
N GLN A 28 -1.00 14.70 -4.18
CA GLN A 28 -1.64 13.66 -4.99
C GLN A 28 -1.39 13.85 -6.49
N SER A 29 -1.48 15.07 -7.00
CA SER A 29 -1.17 15.39 -8.39
C SER A 29 0.29 15.10 -8.71
N ALA A 30 1.23 15.57 -7.87
CA ALA A 30 2.65 15.29 -8.08
C ALA A 30 2.95 13.78 -8.00
N LEU A 31 2.36 13.05 -7.06
CA LEU A 31 2.55 11.59 -6.96
C LEU A 31 2.03 10.86 -8.20
N LEU A 32 0.87 11.26 -8.74
CA LEU A 32 0.32 10.68 -9.97
C LEU A 32 1.27 10.90 -11.14
N ASP A 33 1.62 12.16 -11.41
CA ASP A 33 2.50 12.54 -12.51
C ASP A 33 3.85 11.83 -12.43
N TRP A 34 4.46 11.80 -11.24
CA TRP A 34 5.82 11.27 -11.06
C TRP A 34 5.86 9.74 -11.12
N VAL A 35 4.81 9.07 -10.62
CA VAL A 35 4.68 7.62 -10.72
C VAL A 35 4.42 7.21 -12.17
N ASP A 36 3.63 7.97 -12.92
CA ASP A 36 3.40 7.69 -14.34
C ASP A 36 4.68 7.95 -15.16
N ASP A 37 5.40 9.05 -14.94
CA ASP A 37 6.72 9.29 -15.54
C ASP A 37 7.70 8.15 -15.25
N ALA A 38 7.71 7.63 -14.01
CA ALA A 38 8.56 6.51 -13.61
C ALA A 38 8.21 5.20 -14.34
N ARG A 39 6.94 5.00 -14.69
CA ARG A 39 6.45 3.81 -15.42
C ARG A 39 6.70 3.93 -16.92
N GLU A 40 6.49 5.11 -17.48
CA GLU A 40 6.62 5.37 -18.92
C GLU A 40 8.07 5.60 -19.35
N GLY A 41 8.90 6.17 -18.48
CA GLY A 41 10.20 6.71 -18.85
C GLY A 41 11.31 5.68 -19.11
N SER A 42 11.20 4.41 -18.70
CA SER A 42 12.32 3.45 -18.80
C SER A 42 11.91 1.98 -18.63
N GLY A 43 11.07 1.41 -19.51
CA GLY A 43 10.92 -0.06 -19.61
C GLY A 43 10.57 -0.82 -18.32
N GLY A 44 10.02 -0.15 -17.30
CA GLY A 44 9.72 -0.71 -15.97
C GLY A 44 10.71 -0.39 -14.85
N ASP A 45 11.92 0.12 -15.14
CA ASP A 45 12.95 0.43 -14.15
C ASP A 45 13.20 1.94 -14.04
N ALA A 46 12.53 2.58 -13.09
CA ALA A 46 12.74 3.99 -12.80
C ALA A 46 14.13 4.24 -12.19
N PRO A 47 14.83 5.34 -12.54
CA PRO A 47 16.12 5.67 -11.94
C PRO A 47 16.03 5.77 -10.42
N ASP A 48 17.02 5.26 -9.68
CA ASP A 48 17.02 5.23 -8.21
C ASP A 48 16.67 6.58 -7.58
N LEU A 49 17.22 7.67 -8.12
CA LEU A 49 16.94 9.03 -7.67
C LEU A 49 15.45 9.40 -7.77
N LEU A 50 14.75 8.96 -8.83
CA LEU A 50 13.32 9.22 -8.99
C LEU A 50 12.51 8.39 -7.99
N ARG A 51 12.91 7.13 -7.76
CA ARG A 51 12.30 6.26 -6.74
C ARG A 51 12.41 6.86 -5.35
N ASP A 52 13.58 7.39 -5.00
CA ASP A 52 13.81 8.08 -3.74
C ASP A 52 12.94 9.33 -3.59
N LYS A 53 12.81 10.12 -4.66
CA LYS A 53 11.95 11.32 -4.66
C LYS A 53 10.48 10.98 -4.48
N ILE A 54 9.96 9.99 -5.22
CA ILE A 54 8.58 9.51 -5.09
C ILE A 54 8.34 8.97 -3.67
N THR A 55 9.28 8.22 -3.13
CA THR A 55 9.19 7.68 -1.77
C THR A 55 9.17 8.78 -0.71
N THR A 56 10.04 9.77 -0.85
CA THR A 56 10.07 10.95 0.01
C THR A 56 8.74 11.70 -0.04
N LEU A 57 8.14 11.80 -1.22
CA LEU A 57 6.87 12.49 -1.41
C LEU A 57 5.69 11.74 -0.76
N TRP A 58 5.65 10.41 -0.86
CA TRP A 58 4.69 9.57 -0.13
C TRP A 58 4.80 9.75 1.38
N ILE A 59 6.01 9.73 1.92
CA ILE A 59 6.26 9.94 3.36
C ILE A 59 5.81 11.34 3.78
N ALA A 60 6.13 12.37 2.99
CA ALA A 60 5.71 13.75 3.25
C ALA A 60 4.18 13.89 3.24
N TYR A 61 3.50 13.24 2.30
CA TYR A 61 2.04 13.21 2.23
C TYR A 61 1.41 12.53 3.45
N ALA A 62 1.94 11.38 3.88
CA ALA A 62 1.49 10.73 5.11
C ALA A 62 1.73 11.63 6.34
N ASN A 63 2.87 12.33 6.40
CA ASN A 63 3.20 13.27 7.46
C ASN A 63 2.30 14.51 7.48
N LEU A 64 1.84 15.03 6.33
CA LEU A 64 0.79 16.06 6.27
C LEU A 64 -0.48 15.57 6.98
N ASN A 65 -0.95 14.36 6.65
CA ASN A 65 -2.12 13.78 7.29
C ASN A 65 -1.92 13.57 8.80
N LYS A 66 -0.71 13.17 9.24
CA LYS A 66 -0.34 13.10 10.67
C LYS A 66 -0.45 14.46 11.36
N ARG A 67 0.13 15.52 10.77
CA ARG A 67 0.07 16.89 11.31
C ARG A 67 -1.37 17.41 11.40
N ALA A 68 -2.20 17.06 10.42
CA ALA A 68 -3.64 17.34 10.42
C ALA A 68 -4.45 16.47 11.39
N LYS A 69 -3.81 15.56 12.15
CA LYS A 69 -4.44 14.57 13.04
C LYS A 69 -5.41 13.60 12.33
N MET A 70 -5.30 13.48 11.01
CA MET A 70 -6.07 12.55 10.18
C MET A 70 -5.37 11.20 10.11
N PHE A 71 -5.28 10.51 11.24
CA PHE A 71 -4.49 9.28 11.34
C PHE A 71 -4.97 8.12 10.47
N LYS A 72 -6.28 8.07 10.15
CA LYS A 72 -6.81 7.08 9.21
C LYS A 72 -6.26 7.34 7.80
N SER A 73 -6.31 8.59 7.35
CA SER A 73 -5.77 9.00 6.04
C SER A 73 -4.25 8.89 5.97
N ALA A 74 -3.54 9.10 7.08
CA ALA A 74 -2.11 8.80 7.15
C ALA A 74 -1.83 7.30 6.95
N THR A 75 -2.60 6.41 7.60
CA THR A 75 -2.52 4.96 7.36
C THR A 75 -2.81 4.62 5.89
N GLU A 76 -3.87 5.17 5.30
CA GLU A 76 -4.24 4.95 3.90
C GLU A 76 -3.14 5.40 2.94
N ALA A 77 -2.50 6.55 3.21
CA ALA A 77 -1.36 7.03 2.44
C ALA A 77 -0.15 6.09 2.51
N TYR A 78 0.18 5.56 3.69
CA TYR A 78 1.25 4.58 3.82
C TYR A 78 0.92 3.26 3.13
N GLU A 79 -0.30 2.73 3.28
CA GLU A 79 -0.70 1.50 2.58
C GLU A 79 -0.64 1.68 1.05
N ALA A 80 -1.16 2.79 0.53
CA ALA A 80 -1.06 3.12 -0.89
C ALA A 80 0.40 3.21 -1.37
N ALA A 81 1.27 3.82 -0.57
CA ALA A 81 2.70 3.88 -0.86
C ALA A 81 3.35 2.48 -0.87
N THR A 82 2.97 1.58 0.05
CA THR A 82 3.50 0.20 0.09
C THR A 82 3.03 -0.65 -1.08
N SER A 83 1.85 -0.35 -1.64
CA SER A 83 1.32 -1.00 -2.85
C SER A 83 1.84 -0.36 -4.15
N CYS A 84 2.49 0.80 -4.07
CA CYS A 84 3.09 1.44 -5.25
C CYS A 84 4.30 0.61 -5.71
N PRO A 85 4.39 0.20 -6.99
CA PRO A 85 5.51 -0.61 -7.48
C PRO A 85 6.86 0.10 -7.38
N ILE A 86 6.85 1.43 -7.38
CA ILE A 86 8.05 2.26 -7.34
C ILE A 86 8.57 2.44 -5.91
N ALA A 87 7.69 2.87 -5.00
CA ALA A 87 8.02 3.19 -3.60
C ALA A 87 7.90 2.00 -2.65
N GLY A 88 7.05 1.02 -2.97
CA GLY A 88 6.79 -0.16 -2.15
C GLY A 88 8.03 -0.99 -1.79
N PRO A 89 9.03 -1.14 -2.67
CA PRO A 89 10.26 -1.84 -2.31
C PRO A 89 11.23 -1.05 -1.41
N MET A 90 10.95 0.23 -1.13
CA MET A 90 11.91 1.13 -0.47
C MET A 90 11.84 1.00 1.04
N GLY A 91 12.91 0.55 1.68
CA GLY A 91 12.91 0.30 3.12
C GLY A 91 12.71 1.53 4.00
N SER A 92 13.06 2.74 3.53
CA SER A 92 12.79 4.01 4.22
C SER A 92 11.29 4.24 4.43
N LEU A 93 10.45 3.87 3.45
CA LEU A 93 8.99 3.94 3.56
C LEU A 93 8.47 3.04 4.68
N TRP A 94 8.89 1.78 4.69
CA TRP A 94 8.47 0.79 5.69
C TRP A 94 8.90 1.18 7.10
N LEU A 95 10.11 1.74 7.24
CA LEU A 95 10.61 2.23 8.52
C LEU A 95 9.74 3.36 9.07
N GLU A 96 9.45 4.37 8.24
CA GLU A 96 8.60 5.50 8.64
C GLU A 96 7.17 5.04 8.94
N TYR A 97 6.65 4.06 8.19
CA TYR A 97 5.34 3.50 8.45
C TYR A 97 5.27 2.76 9.79
N ALA A 98 6.27 1.93 10.10
CA ALA A 98 6.33 1.20 11.35
C ALA A 98 6.47 2.16 12.55
N ARG A 99 7.33 3.17 12.45
CA ARG A 99 7.47 4.24 13.46
C ARG A 99 6.17 4.98 13.70
N PHE A 100 5.43 5.34 12.65
CA PHE A 100 4.11 5.94 12.79
C PHE A 100 3.14 5.05 13.59
N GLN A 101 3.15 3.74 13.38
CA GLN A 101 2.31 2.83 14.15
C GLN A 101 2.79 2.72 15.62
N GLU A 102 4.10 2.71 15.86
CA GLU A 102 4.69 2.74 17.21
C GLU A 102 4.31 4.01 17.98
N GLU A 103 4.42 5.19 17.35
CA GLU A 103 4.02 6.49 17.91
C GLU A 103 2.56 6.50 18.38
N ARG A 104 1.72 5.70 17.72
CA ARG A 104 0.29 5.55 18.04
C ARG A 104 0.00 4.45 19.07
N GLY A 105 1.03 3.82 19.64
CA GLY A 105 0.89 2.67 20.53
C GLY A 105 0.36 1.40 19.86
N ARG A 106 0.36 1.35 18.51
CA ARG A 106 -0.14 0.21 17.72
C ARG A 106 1.00 -0.78 17.43
N HIS A 107 1.63 -1.29 18.49
CA HIS A 107 2.84 -2.11 18.37
C HIS A 107 2.61 -3.41 17.57
N ARG A 108 1.44 -4.05 17.71
CA ARG A 108 1.10 -5.23 16.88
C ARG A 108 1.01 -4.88 15.40
N THR A 109 0.47 -3.72 15.06
CA THR A 109 0.44 -3.24 13.67
C THR A 109 1.85 -2.91 13.17
N ALA A 110 2.67 -2.23 13.99
CA ALA A 110 4.07 -1.96 13.65
C ALA A 110 4.88 -3.25 13.41
N GLN A 111 4.70 -4.27 14.24
CA GLN A 111 5.28 -5.61 14.04
C GLN A 111 4.87 -6.19 12.68
N ASN A 112 3.58 -6.16 12.34
CA ASN A 112 3.10 -6.64 11.04
C ASN A 112 3.71 -5.86 9.87
N VAL A 113 3.94 -4.55 10.02
CA VAL A 113 4.61 -3.72 9.01
C VAL A 113 6.07 -4.18 8.82
N TYR A 114 6.82 -4.43 9.89
CA TYR A 114 8.19 -4.98 9.79
C TYR A 114 8.20 -6.37 9.14
N LEU A 115 7.26 -7.25 9.49
CA LEU A 115 7.17 -8.60 8.91
C LEU A 115 6.89 -8.56 7.40
N ARG A 116 5.92 -7.74 6.96
CA ARG A 116 5.64 -7.50 5.52
C ARG A 116 6.88 -7.00 4.78
N ALA A 117 7.63 -6.08 5.39
CA ALA A 117 8.82 -5.52 4.78
C ALA A 117 9.97 -6.54 4.63
N LEU A 118 10.23 -7.31 5.69
CA LEU A 118 11.43 -8.13 5.85
C LEU A 118 11.28 -9.57 5.36
N VAL A 119 10.09 -10.14 5.50
CA VAL A 119 9.82 -11.57 5.28
C VAL A 119 8.72 -11.76 4.24
N GLY A 120 7.70 -10.90 4.27
CA GLY A 120 6.52 -11.02 3.43
C GLY A 120 5.37 -11.70 4.16
N ASN A 121 4.38 -12.14 3.41
CA ASN A 121 3.22 -12.88 3.86
C ASN A 121 2.98 -14.09 2.92
N GLU A 122 1.86 -14.79 3.08
CA GLU A 122 1.54 -15.97 2.26
C GLU A 122 1.41 -15.67 0.76
N ASN A 123 0.93 -14.48 0.39
CA ASN A 123 0.64 -14.09 -0.98
C ASN A 123 1.76 -13.26 -1.60
N ASP A 124 2.53 -12.54 -0.77
CA ASP A 124 3.52 -11.57 -1.20
C ASP A 124 4.88 -11.88 -0.55
N PRO A 125 5.98 -11.94 -1.33
CA PRO A 125 7.31 -12.05 -0.77
C PRO A 125 7.69 -10.77 0.01
N ALA A 126 8.82 -10.83 0.73
CA ALA A 126 9.40 -9.66 1.38
C ALA A 126 9.43 -8.44 0.43
N ALA A 127 8.83 -7.33 0.88
CA ALA A 127 8.73 -6.13 0.05
C ALA A 127 10.12 -5.51 -0.20
N VAL A 128 10.98 -5.50 0.81
CA VAL A 128 12.30 -4.86 0.75
C VAL A 128 13.35 -5.90 0.38
N LYS A 129 14.03 -5.69 -0.74
CA LYS A 129 15.04 -6.62 -1.26
C LYS A 129 16.46 -6.22 -0.91
N ASP A 130 16.72 -4.93 -0.68
CA ASP A 130 18.06 -4.43 -0.45
C ASP A 130 18.55 -4.75 0.98
N GLU A 131 19.78 -5.25 1.07
CA GLU A 131 20.33 -5.73 2.35
C GLU A 131 20.65 -4.59 3.32
N ALA A 132 20.96 -3.40 2.82
CA ALA A 132 21.24 -2.23 3.65
C ALA A 132 20.00 -1.81 4.44
N SER A 133 18.86 -1.69 3.79
CA SER A 133 17.59 -1.34 4.43
C SER A 133 17.05 -2.48 5.27
N LYS A 134 17.17 -3.74 4.83
CA LYS A 134 16.84 -4.90 5.69
C LYS A 134 17.61 -4.85 7.01
N LYS A 135 18.90 -4.54 6.98
CA LYS A 135 19.71 -4.40 8.20
C LYS A 135 19.17 -3.31 9.12
N ILE A 136 18.81 -2.15 8.58
CA ILE A 136 18.21 -1.04 9.34
C ILE A 136 16.87 -1.47 9.96
N LEU A 137 15.98 -2.03 9.15
CA LEU A 137 14.65 -2.50 9.57
C LEU A 137 14.75 -3.57 10.66
N TRP A 138 15.66 -4.54 10.52
CA TRP A 138 15.90 -5.56 11.55
C TRP A 138 16.37 -4.96 12.89
N ASN A 139 17.26 -3.98 12.85
CA ASN A 139 17.74 -3.31 14.07
C ASN A 139 16.64 -2.47 14.74
N GLU A 140 15.80 -1.80 13.95
CA GLU A 140 14.67 -1.01 14.44
C GLU A 140 13.56 -1.91 15.00
N PHE A 141 13.29 -3.03 14.34
CA PHE A 141 12.38 -4.05 14.84
C PHE A 141 12.88 -4.62 16.18
N LEU A 142 14.18 -4.91 16.29
CA LEU A 142 14.80 -5.34 17.54
C LEU A 142 14.67 -4.29 18.64
N ARG A 143 14.92 -3.01 18.33
CA ARG A 143 14.72 -1.89 19.28
C ARG A 143 13.28 -1.88 19.80
N MET A 144 12.29 -1.98 18.92
CA MET A 144 10.88 -2.02 19.29
C MET A 144 10.58 -3.23 20.19
N MET A 145 11.02 -4.43 19.79
CA MET A 145 10.73 -5.66 20.52
C MET A 145 11.37 -5.69 21.91
N ARG A 146 12.60 -5.19 22.08
CA ARG A 146 13.24 -5.04 23.39
C ARG A 146 12.43 -4.14 24.32
N GLY A 147 11.90 -3.04 23.79
CA GLY A 147 11.04 -2.12 24.54
C GLY A 147 9.72 -2.77 24.97
N GLN A 148 9.07 -3.50 24.06
CA GLN A 148 7.78 -4.15 24.32
C GLN A 148 7.88 -5.34 25.27
N THR A 149 8.86 -6.22 25.04
CA THR A 149 9.05 -7.44 25.85
C THR A 149 9.75 -7.17 27.17
N LYS A 150 10.22 -5.93 27.40
CA LYS A 150 11.09 -5.53 28.52
C LYS A 150 12.31 -6.45 28.67
N ASN A 151 12.76 -7.04 27.57
CA ASN A 151 13.93 -7.91 27.50
C ASN A 151 15.05 -7.17 26.75
N PRO A 152 15.93 -6.42 27.45
CA PRO A 152 17.01 -5.67 26.80
C PRO A 152 18.09 -6.59 26.19
N SER A 153 18.17 -7.85 26.65
CA SER A 153 19.15 -8.84 26.18
C SER A 153 18.75 -9.56 24.89
N LEU A 154 17.50 -9.44 24.43
CA LEU A 154 17.05 -10.06 23.18
C LEU A 154 18.02 -9.69 22.06
N THR A 155 18.60 -10.68 21.39
CA THR A 155 19.57 -10.49 20.32
C THR A 155 18.88 -10.43 18.96
N LEU A 156 19.60 -9.93 17.96
CA LEU A 156 19.08 -9.91 16.60
C LEU A 156 18.86 -11.33 16.05
N GLN A 157 19.74 -12.27 16.41
CA GLN A 157 19.62 -13.66 15.98
C GLN A 157 18.37 -14.32 16.56
N GLU A 158 18.14 -14.18 17.87
CA GLU A 158 16.94 -14.72 18.52
C GLU A 158 15.64 -14.15 17.93
N LEU A 159 15.63 -12.86 17.59
CA LEU A 159 14.47 -12.25 16.94
C LEU A 159 14.23 -12.85 15.54
N ARG A 160 15.29 -13.02 14.74
CA ARG A 160 15.19 -13.63 13.40
C ARG A 160 14.69 -15.07 13.48
N ASP A 161 15.24 -15.86 14.39
CA ASP A 161 14.85 -17.25 14.59
C ASP A 161 13.38 -17.36 15.02
N ALA A 162 12.92 -16.45 15.90
CA ALA A 162 11.52 -16.39 16.31
C ALA A 162 10.58 -16.05 15.15
N VAL A 163 10.95 -15.05 14.33
CA VAL A 163 10.16 -14.64 13.17
C VAL A 163 10.09 -15.75 12.13
N GLU A 164 11.22 -16.40 11.82
CA GLU A 164 11.26 -17.50 10.87
C GLU A 164 10.38 -18.67 11.34
N LYS A 165 10.47 -19.01 12.63
CA LYS A 165 9.64 -20.07 13.23
C LYS A 165 8.14 -19.75 13.12
N GLU A 166 7.74 -18.52 13.41
CA GLU A 166 6.35 -18.08 13.29
C GLU A 166 5.88 -18.07 11.82
N HIS A 167 6.72 -17.57 10.91
CA HIS A 167 6.42 -17.51 9.48
C HIS A 167 6.22 -18.90 8.87
N VAL A 168 7.12 -19.84 9.19
CA VAL A 168 7.02 -21.25 8.78
C VAL A 168 5.78 -21.91 9.38
N ALA A 169 5.46 -21.61 10.64
CA ALA A 169 4.25 -22.16 11.28
C ALA A 169 2.96 -21.65 10.61
N MET A 170 2.91 -20.36 10.24
CA MET A 170 1.79 -19.79 9.50
C MET A 170 1.61 -20.49 8.14
N MET A 171 2.70 -20.63 7.36
CA MET A 171 2.66 -21.31 6.05
C MET A 171 2.25 -22.80 6.13
N LYS A 172 2.57 -23.51 7.20
CA LYS A 172 2.25 -24.95 7.38
C LYS A 172 0.84 -25.22 7.90
N SER A 173 0.14 -24.21 8.42
CA SER A 173 -1.12 -24.39 9.14
C SER A 173 -2.35 -24.57 8.24
N LYS A 174 -2.20 -24.52 6.91
CA LYS A 174 -3.30 -24.75 5.97
C LYS A 174 -3.28 -26.20 5.46
N PRO A 175 -4.31 -27.02 5.74
CA PRO A 175 -4.49 -28.29 5.05
C PRO A 175 -4.63 -28.03 3.55
N LEU A 176 -3.95 -28.84 2.74
CA LEU A 176 -4.27 -29.03 1.34
C LEU A 176 -5.75 -29.43 1.28
N GLU A 177 -6.62 -28.52 0.87
CA GLU A 177 -7.91 -28.90 0.30
C GLU A 177 -7.56 -29.73 -0.94
N ALA A 178 -7.64 -31.05 -0.77
CA ALA A 178 -7.51 -32.00 -1.85
C ALA A 178 -8.73 -31.78 -2.77
N ASP A 179 -8.47 -31.26 -3.97
CA ASP A 179 -9.40 -31.36 -5.10
C ASP A 179 -9.59 -32.83 -5.44
N ASP A 180 -10.61 -33.44 -4.83
CA ASP A 180 -11.15 -34.74 -5.19
C ASP A 180 -12.65 -34.58 -5.46
N ALA A 181 -12.99 -34.25 -6.71
CA ALA A 181 -14.32 -34.51 -7.26
C ALA A 181 -14.24 -34.67 -8.78
N ALA A 182 -13.86 -35.89 -9.14
CA ALA A 182 -14.29 -36.66 -10.31
C ALA A 182 -15.25 -36.00 -11.31
N VAL A 183 -14.76 -36.00 -12.56
CA VAL A 183 -15.48 -36.32 -13.80
C VAL A 183 -16.78 -37.11 -13.58
N THR A 184 -17.90 -36.54 -13.99
CA THR A 184 -18.95 -37.26 -14.74
C THR A 184 -19.45 -36.36 -15.86
N ALA A 185 -19.18 -36.80 -17.09
CA ALA A 185 -19.89 -36.36 -18.28
C ALA A 185 -21.23 -37.09 -18.33
N GLU A 186 -22.32 -36.38 -18.66
CA GLU A 186 -23.39 -36.92 -19.50
C GLU A 186 -24.03 -35.81 -20.33
N ALA A 187 -24.32 -36.18 -21.58
CA ALA A 187 -24.72 -35.34 -22.68
C ALA A 187 -26.24 -35.30 -22.84
N GLY A 188 -26.73 -34.24 -23.48
CA GLY A 188 -27.90 -34.27 -24.35
C GLY A 188 -29.27 -34.11 -23.68
N LYS A 189 -29.88 -32.93 -23.87
CA LYS A 189 -31.20 -32.87 -24.53
C LYS A 189 -31.47 -31.46 -25.08
N GLU A 190 -31.56 -31.46 -26.40
CA GLU A 190 -32.22 -30.51 -27.27
C GLU A 190 -33.71 -30.41 -26.91
N GLU A 191 -34.25 -29.19 -26.83
CA GLU A 191 -35.54 -28.85 -27.45
C GLU A 191 -35.74 -27.34 -27.49
N ALA A 192 -36.06 -26.87 -28.69
CA ALA A 192 -36.35 -25.49 -29.03
C ALA A 192 -37.72 -25.07 -28.47
N ASN A 193 -37.87 -23.77 -28.17
CA ASN A 193 -39.13 -23.10 -28.51
C ASN A 193 -38.90 -21.66 -28.95
N VAL A 194 -39.66 -21.29 -29.97
CA VAL A 194 -39.54 -20.12 -30.83
C VAL A 194 -40.63 -19.10 -30.50
N ALA A 195 -40.30 -17.82 -30.71
CA ALA A 195 -41.20 -16.65 -30.87
C ALA A 195 -41.92 -16.19 -29.57
N ILE A 196 -42.23 -14.91 -29.34
CA ILE A 196 -42.90 -13.95 -30.23
C ILE A 196 -42.45 -12.51 -29.93
N ALA A 197 -42.46 -11.71 -31.00
CA ALA A 197 -42.16 -10.30 -31.14
C ALA A 197 -43.19 -9.35 -30.49
N GLY A 198 -42.83 -8.05 -30.47
CA GLY A 198 -43.77 -6.95 -30.72
C GLY A 198 -44.01 -6.03 -29.52
N SER A 199 -43.41 -4.83 -29.54
CA SER A 199 -44.14 -3.54 -29.72
C SER A 199 -44.51 -2.91 -28.36
N ASP A 200 -44.60 -1.62 -28.10
CA ASP A 200 -44.64 -0.33 -28.82
C ASP A 200 -44.20 0.71 -27.74
N LYS A 201 -43.33 1.70 -27.99
CA LYS A 201 -43.61 3.05 -28.53
C LYS A 201 -44.51 3.94 -27.65
N SER A 202 -43.93 4.99 -27.06
CA SER A 202 -44.52 6.34 -26.90
C SER A 202 -43.45 7.26 -26.26
N LEU A 203 -42.78 8.18 -26.96
CA LEU A 203 -43.23 9.52 -27.35
C LEU A 203 -43.88 10.32 -26.22
N CYS A 204 -43.17 11.34 -25.74
CA CYS A 204 -43.72 12.66 -25.39
C CYS A 204 -42.62 13.70 -25.62
N SER A 205 -42.81 14.47 -26.69
CA SER A 205 -42.11 15.72 -27.00
C SER A 205 -42.84 16.91 -26.37
N GLY A 206 -42.13 18.04 -26.27
CA GLY A 206 -42.70 19.39 -26.20
C GLY A 206 -42.77 19.95 -24.77
N GLU A 207 -42.57 21.24 -24.53
CA GLU A 207 -42.30 22.40 -25.38
C GLU A 207 -42.00 23.55 -24.39
N ALA A 208 -41.07 24.45 -24.72
CA ALA A 208 -40.96 25.75 -24.05
C ALA A 208 -41.72 26.78 -24.90
N PRO A 209 -42.29 27.85 -24.30
CA PRO A 209 -41.70 29.16 -24.56
C PRO A 209 -41.74 30.14 -23.37
N PRO A 210 -41.03 31.29 -23.46
CA PRO A 210 -40.79 32.21 -22.35
C PRO A 210 -41.85 33.33 -22.24
N SER A 211 -41.81 34.03 -21.11
CA SER A 211 -42.38 35.38 -20.89
C SER A 211 -41.28 36.34 -20.48
#